data_AF-A0A0N7ZCX7-F1
#
_entry.id   AF-A0A0N7ZCX7-F1
#
_cell.length_a   1.000
_cell.length_b   1.000
_cell.length_c   1.000
_cell.angle_alpha   90.00
_cell.angle_beta   90.00
_cell.angle_gamma   90.00
#
_symmetry.space_group_name_H-M   'P 1'
#
loop_
_entity.id
_entity.type
_entity.pdbx_description
1 polymer ?
#
loop_
_entity_poly.entity_id
_entity_poly.type
_entity_poly.pdbx_seq_one_letter_code
_entity_poly.pdbx_strand_id
1 'polypeptide(L)'
;MAQAGSGVRVAVVGAGVVGLTTATLIQEALPGASVTVIADKFGQETTSDGAAGIFRPGLQFRGDDEKLTRKWLADSYAYYKKLLEVKGTAETGVKKLSGYHFSNDYPNIVWNALLKPLLEEYRPCTEEELREHGFKYGTFSTTLLTECRSYLPYLTRA
;
A
#
# COMPACT_ATOMS: atom_id res chain seq x y z
N MET A 1 -22.93 10.42 -35.53
CA MET A 1 -21.46 10.27 -35.46
C MET A 1 -21.00 10.91 -34.17
N ALA A 2 -20.52 10.13 -33.21
CA ALA A 2 -20.06 10.67 -31.93
C ALA A 2 -18.80 11.50 -32.16
N GLN A 3 -18.81 12.77 -31.76
CA GLN A 3 -17.63 13.62 -31.80
C GLN A 3 -16.54 12.99 -30.94
N ALA A 4 -15.34 12.80 -31.51
CA ALA A 4 -14.16 12.50 -30.72
C ALA A 4 -13.91 13.70 -29.81
N GLY A 5 -14.28 13.57 -28.53
CA GLY A 5 -14.09 14.63 -27.55
C GLY A 5 -12.62 15.06 -27.54
N SER A 6 -12.37 16.36 -27.50
CA SER A 6 -11.06 17.00 -27.37
C SER A 6 -10.39 16.76 -26.01
N GLY A 7 -10.58 15.57 -25.43
CA GLY A 7 -10.12 15.18 -24.11
C GLY A 7 -8.64 14.80 -24.10
N VAL A 8 -8.00 15.02 -22.95
CA VAL A 8 -6.61 14.61 -22.71
C VAL A 8 -6.50 13.09 -22.87
N ARG A 9 -5.56 12.63 -23.70
CA ARG A 9 -5.25 11.20 -23.86
C ARG A 9 -3.99 10.89 -23.07
N VAL A 10 -4.08 9.93 -22.15
CA VAL A 10 -2.98 9.54 -21.26
C VAL A 10 -2.67 8.08 -21.48
N ALA A 11 -1.40 7.77 -21.71
CA ALA A 11 -0.91 6.39 -21.70
C ALA A 11 -0.15 6.15 -20.39
N VAL A 12 -0.52 5.10 -19.66
CA VAL A 12 0.18 4.63 -18.47
C VAL A 12 0.88 3.32 -18.83
N VAL A 13 2.20 3.27 -18.64
CA VAL A 13 3.01 2.08 -18.96
C VAL A 13 3.18 1.24 -17.69
N GLY A 14 2.67 0.01 -17.73
CA GLY A 14 2.74 -0.98 -16.65
C GLY A 14 1.41 -1.21 -15.94
N ALA A 15 1.06 -2.48 -15.71
CA ALA A 15 -0.19 -2.92 -15.06
C ALA A 15 0.03 -3.53 -13.66
N GLY A 16 1.15 -3.19 -13.00
CA GLY A 16 1.34 -3.45 -11.58
C GLY A 16 0.58 -2.46 -10.70
N VAL A 17 0.71 -2.61 -9.37
CA VAL A 17 -0.03 -1.79 -8.40
C VAL A 17 0.15 -0.29 -8.62
N VAL A 18 1.39 0.16 -8.87
CA VAL A 18 1.66 1.58 -9.12
C VAL A 18 0.96 2.07 -10.37
N GLY A 19 1.13 1.35 -11.50
CA GLY A 19 0.56 1.77 -12.78
C GLY A 19 -0.97 1.78 -12.79
N LEU A 20 -1.61 0.74 -12.24
CA LEU A 20 -3.07 0.70 -12.15
C LEU A 20 -3.62 1.76 -11.19
N THR A 21 -3.04 1.93 -10.00
CA THR A 21 -3.49 2.99 -9.07
C THR A 21 -3.30 4.38 -9.68
N THR A 22 -2.19 4.64 -10.40
CA THR A 22 -1.98 5.89 -11.13
C THR A 22 -3.04 6.10 -12.22
N ALA A 23 -3.34 5.07 -13.02
CA ALA A 23 -4.36 5.16 -14.07
C ALA A 23 -5.74 5.50 -13.50
N THR A 24 -6.15 4.84 -12.42
CA THR A 24 -7.41 5.12 -11.72
C THR A 24 -7.45 6.55 -11.18
N LEU A 25 -6.41 6.99 -10.47
CA LEU A 25 -6.36 8.33 -9.90
C LEU A 25 -6.35 9.44 -10.96
N ILE A 26 -5.72 9.22 -12.13
CA ILE A 26 -5.78 10.16 -13.25
C ILE A 26 -7.22 10.25 -13.80
N GLN A 27 -7.88 9.11 -13.96
CA GLN A 27 -9.25 9.04 -14.46
C GLN A 27 -10.24 9.77 -13.53
N GLU A 28 -10.05 9.63 -12.21
CA GLU A 28 -10.82 10.35 -11.18
C GLU A 28 -10.53 11.85 -11.16
N ALA A 29 -9.26 12.24 -11.28
CA ALA A 29 -8.84 13.64 -11.20
C ALA A 29 -9.18 14.45 -12.47
N LEU A 30 -9.29 13.78 -13.62
CA LEU A 30 -9.59 14.40 -14.91
C LEU A 30 -10.81 13.74 -15.57
N PRO A 31 -12.04 14.10 -15.15
CA PRO A 31 -13.27 13.60 -15.76
C PRO A 31 -13.36 14.00 -17.24
N GLY A 32 -13.05 13.07 -18.14
CA GLY A 32 -12.96 13.31 -19.59
C GLY A 32 -11.60 12.97 -20.20
N ALA A 33 -10.58 12.64 -19.39
CA ALA A 33 -9.37 12.01 -19.89
C ALA A 33 -9.68 10.60 -20.41
N SER A 34 -9.03 10.22 -21.51
CA SER A 34 -8.99 8.84 -21.98
C SER A 34 -7.67 8.22 -21.52
N VAL A 35 -7.73 7.36 -20.51
CA VAL A 35 -6.56 6.68 -19.94
C VAL A 35 -6.43 5.29 -20.57
N THR A 36 -5.26 5.00 -21.14
CA THR A 36 -4.92 3.68 -21.70
C THR A 36 -3.76 3.09 -20.91
N VAL A 37 -3.93 1.89 -20.36
CA VAL A 37 -2.84 1.14 -19.72
C VAL A 37 -2.18 0.23 -20.77
N ILE A 38 -0.87 0.35 -20.92
CA ILE A 38 -0.06 -0.45 -21.85
C ILE A 38 0.93 -1.27 -21.03
N ALA A 39 0.89 -2.59 -21.11
CA ALA A 39 1.81 -3.47 -20.41
C ALA A 39 2.02 -4.78 -21.18
N ASP A 40 3.16 -5.42 -20.93
CA ASP A 40 3.48 -6.76 -21.40
C ASP A 40 2.88 -7.86 -20.49
N LYS A 41 2.64 -7.53 -19.22
CA LYS A 41 2.12 -8.44 -18.18
C LYS A 41 0.99 -7.79 -17.38
N PHE A 42 0.02 -8.60 -16.98
CA PHE A 42 -1.13 -8.17 -16.19
C PHE A 42 -1.41 -9.14 -15.03
N GLY A 43 -2.15 -8.67 -14.02
CA GLY A 43 -2.63 -9.50 -12.92
C GLY A 43 -1.51 -10.31 -12.24
N GLN A 44 -1.66 -11.64 -12.24
CA GLN A 44 -0.77 -12.59 -11.57
C GLN A 44 0.65 -12.65 -12.16
N GLU A 45 0.85 -12.11 -13.37
CA GLU A 45 2.18 -12.07 -14.02
C GLU A 45 3.02 -10.86 -13.57
N THR A 46 2.44 -9.96 -12.80
CA THR A 46 3.12 -8.77 -12.29
C THR A 46 3.91 -9.08 -11.02
N THR A 47 4.97 -8.31 -10.76
CA THR A 47 5.70 -8.38 -9.47
C THR A 47 4.77 -8.09 -8.29
N SER A 48 3.71 -7.30 -8.51
CA SER A 48 2.75 -6.96 -7.48
C SER A 48 1.97 -8.17 -6.95
N ASP A 49 1.62 -9.16 -7.77
CA ASP A 49 0.93 -10.37 -7.27
C ASP A 49 1.78 -11.16 -6.26
N GLY A 50 3.10 -11.22 -6.49
CA GLY A 50 4.03 -11.88 -5.59
C GLY A 50 4.35 -11.10 -4.30
N ALA A 51 3.86 -9.87 -4.16
CA ALA A 51 4.14 -9.04 -2.99
C ALA A 51 3.33 -9.46 -1.77
N ALA A 52 3.96 -9.49 -0.59
CA ALA A 52 3.29 -9.80 0.68
C ALA A 52 2.19 -8.78 1.06
N GLY A 53 2.26 -7.56 0.54
CA GLY A 53 1.20 -6.56 0.66
C GLY A 53 1.12 -5.81 2.00
N ILE A 54 1.94 -6.14 2.99
CA ILE A 54 1.93 -5.46 4.30
C ILE A 54 2.41 -4.00 4.18
N PHE A 55 1.64 -3.06 4.74
CA PHE A 55 2.05 -1.67 4.87
C PHE A 55 3.09 -1.54 5.99
N ARG A 56 4.35 -1.79 5.64
CA ARG A 56 5.51 -1.69 6.52
C ARG A 56 6.72 -1.24 5.70
N PRO A 57 6.95 0.08 5.54
CA PRO A 57 8.11 0.56 4.81
C PRO A 57 9.40 0.07 5.47
N GLY A 58 10.37 -0.31 4.64
CA GLY A 58 11.71 -0.63 5.11
C GLY A 58 12.37 0.57 5.78
N LEU A 59 13.35 0.34 6.65
CA LEU A 59 14.08 1.40 7.35
C LEU A 59 14.84 2.33 6.40
N GLN A 60 15.15 1.82 5.21
CA GLN A 60 15.81 2.52 4.13
C GLN A 60 14.83 3.26 3.19
N PHE A 61 13.51 3.11 3.37
CA PHE A 61 12.54 3.79 2.51
C PHE A 61 12.61 5.30 2.70
N ARG A 62 12.86 6.03 1.62
CA ARG A 62 13.01 7.49 1.61
C ARG A 62 12.71 8.03 0.21
N GLY A 63 11.96 9.12 0.16
CA GLY A 63 11.92 10.00 -1.00
C GLY A 63 13.09 10.97 -0.99
N ASP A 64 12.98 12.03 -1.79
CA ASP A 64 14.03 13.05 -1.91
C ASP A 64 14.34 13.76 -0.59
N ASP A 65 13.31 13.93 0.25
CA ASP A 65 13.43 14.44 1.61
C ASP A 65 12.48 13.73 2.60
N GLU A 66 12.66 14.02 3.89
CA GLU A 66 11.85 13.44 4.96
C GLU A 66 10.37 13.84 4.87
N LYS A 67 10.08 15.08 4.48
CA LYS A 67 8.71 15.61 4.37
C LYS A 67 7.95 14.86 3.28
N LEU A 68 8.57 14.64 2.12
CA LEU A 68 8.02 13.89 1.01
C LEU A 68 7.82 12.42 1.37
N THR A 69 8.80 11.82 2.06
CA THR A 69 8.69 10.44 2.57
C THR A 69 7.47 10.28 3.46
N ARG A 70 7.32 11.16 4.46
CA ARG A 70 6.18 11.16 5.37
C ARG A 70 4.86 11.40 4.64
N LYS A 71 4.86 12.31 3.66
CA LYS A 71 3.67 12.59 2.84
C LYS A 71 3.22 11.38 2.05
N TRP A 72 4.12 10.71 1.31
CA TRP A 72 3.77 9.50 0.56
C TRP A 72 3.20 8.40 1.44
N LEU A 73 3.77 8.19 2.63
CA LEU A 73 3.27 7.20 3.56
C LEU A 73 1.89 7.58 4.13
N ALA A 74 1.71 8.85 4.52
CA ALA A 74 0.44 9.34 5.03
C ALA A 74 -0.68 9.26 3.99
N ASP A 75 -0.43 9.77 2.78
CA ASP A 75 -1.40 9.76 1.69
C ASP A 75 -1.76 8.31 1.31
N SER A 76 -0.76 7.42 1.18
CA SER A 76 -0.99 6.02 0.83
C SER A 76 -1.78 5.28 1.90
N TYR A 77 -1.43 5.46 3.18
CA TYR A 77 -2.14 4.82 4.29
C TYR A 77 -3.59 5.31 4.37
N ALA A 78 -3.81 6.62 4.24
CA ALA A 78 -5.15 7.21 4.22
C ALA A 78 -5.99 6.71 3.04
N TYR A 79 -5.39 6.59 1.85
CA TYR A 79 -6.04 6.03 0.67
C TYR A 79 -6.51 4.60 0.90
N TYR A 80 -5.64 3.70 1.35
CA TYR A 80 -6.02 2.30 1.61
C TYR A 80 -7.01 2.17 2.77
N LYS A 81 -6.86 2.98 3.82
CA LYS A 81 -7.81 3.01 4.94
C LYS A 81 -9.21 3.41 4.47
N LYS A 82 -9.32 4.51 3.71
CA LYS A 82 -10.59 4.96 3.13
C LYS A 82 -11.18 3.89 2.20
N LEU A 83 -10.35 3.25 1.40
CA LEU A 83 -10.79 2.20 0.50
C LEU A 83 -11.38 1.00 1.26
N LEU A 84 -10.72 0.56 2.33
CA LEU A 84 -11.25 -0.46 3.24
C LEU A 84 -12.58 -0.03 3.87
N GLU A 85 -12.69 1.21 4.33
CA GLU A 85 -13.92 1.72 4.96
C GLU A 85 -15.12 1.80 4.00
N VAL A 86 -14.88 2.16 2.74
CA VAL A 86 -15.95 2.39 1.74
C VAL A 86 -16.32 1.12 0.98
N LYS A 87 -15.35 0.28 0.63
CA LYS A 87 -15.54 -0.88 -0.26
C LYS A 87 -15.39 -2.22 0.46
N GLY A 88 -14.68 -2.24 1.58
CA GLY A 88 -14.45 -3.45 2.34
C GLY A 88 -13.40 -4.39 1.73
N THR A 89 -13.04 -5.39 2.52
CA THR A 89 -11.99 -6.38 2.17
C THR A 89 -12.35 -7.26 0.99
N ALA A 90 -13.61 -7.71 0.90
CA ALA A 90 -14.04 -8.66 -0.12
C ALA A 90 -13.93 -8.09 -1.54
N GLU A 91 -14.14 -6.78 -1.70
CA GLU A 91 -14.07 -6.11 -3.00
C GLU A 91 -12.63 -5.74 -3.38
N THR A 92 -11.81 -5.33 -2.41
CA THR A 92 -10.54 -4.65 -2.68
C THR A 92 -9.30 -5.43 -2.28
N GLY A 93 -9.43 -6.46 -1.44
CA GLY A 93 -8.28 -7.16 -0.85
C GLY A 93 -7.52 -6.38 0.22
N VAL A 94 -7.92 -5.14 0.52
CA VAL A 94 -7.35 -4.36 1.63
C VAL A 94 -7.96 -4.85 2.94
N LYS A 95 -7.14 -5.08 3.96
CA LYS A 95 -7.63 -5.48 5.31
C LYS A 95 -6.73 -4.95 6.41
N LYS A 96 -7.28 -4.85 7.62
CA LYS A 96 -6.48 -4.65 8.84
C LYS A 96 -5.79 -5.95 9.24
N LEU A 97 -4.56 -5.85 9.71
CA LEU A 97 -3.77 -6.95 10.22
C LEU A 97 -3.01 -6.49 11.47
N SER A 98 -3.13 -7.24 12.55
CA SER A 98 -2.32 -7.07 13.75
C SER A 98 -1.22 -8.12 13.79
N GLY A 99 -0.04 -7.73 14.25
CA GLY A 99 1.08 -8.65 14.34
C GLY A 99 2.32 -8.05 14.95
N TYR A 100 3.32 -8.92 15.09
CA TYR A 100 4.59 -8.61 15.71
C TYR A 100 5.72 -8.53 14.67
N HIS A 101 6.69 -7.68 14.94
CA HIS A 101 7.97 -7.66 14.24
C HIS A 101 9.08 -7.85 15.27
N PHE A 102 9.81 -8.96 15.18
CA PHE A 102 10.78 -9.39 16.18
C PHE A 102 12.23 -9.37 15.69
N SER A 103 13.17 -9.33 16.64
CA SER A 103 14.62 -9.39 16.41
C SER A 103 15.35 -9.89 17.66
N ASN A 104 16.44 -10.62 17.47
CA ASN A 104 17.39 -10.99 18.52
C ASN A 104 18.72 -10.23 18.44
N ASP A 105 18.94 -9.50 17.35
CA ASP A 105 20.22 -8.91 17.02
C ASP A 105 20.27 -7.45 17.49
N TYR A 106 19.28 -6.65 17.07
CA TYR A 106 19.25 -5.22 17.36
C TYR A 106 17.83 -4.69 17.64
N PRO A 107 17.66 -3.73 18.58
CA PRO A 107 16.36 -3.13 18.87
C PRO A 107 15.90 -2.12 17.81
N ASN A 108 16.82 -1.45 17.11
CA ASN A 108 16.46 -0.43 16.12
C ASN A 108 15.83 -1.03 14.85
N ILE A 109 16.03 -2.32 14.57
CA ILE A 109 15.46 -2.93 13.36
C ILE A 109 13.97 -3.22 13.48
N VAL A 110 13.46 -3.37 14.72
CA VAL A 110 12.04 -3.64 14.97
C VAL A 110 11.20 -2.36 15.07
N TRP A 111 11.83 -1.19 15.17
CA TRP A 111 11.15 0.09 15.33
C TRP A 111 11.32 0.98 14.09
N ASN A 112 10.21 1.55 13.61
CA ASN A 112 10.17 2.49 12.51
C ASN A 112 9.37 3.74 12.92
N ALA A 113 10.07 4.86 13.12
CA ALA A 113 9.48 6.12 13.55
C ALA A 113 8.48 6.71 12.53
N LEU A 114 8.52 6.28 11.26
CA LEU A 114 7.57 6.70 10.25
C LEU A 114 6.18 6.09 10.44
N LEU A 115 6.09 4.93 11.11
CA LEU A 115 4.82 4.21 11.32
C LEU A 115 4.04 4.72 12.54
N LYS A 116 4.74 5.17 13.59
CA LYS A 116 4.12 5.62 14.84
C LYS A 116 2.99 6.66 14.67
N PRO A 117 3.10 7.69 13.80
CA PRO A 117 2.00 8.64 13.60
C PRO A 117 0.89 8.15 12.68
N LEU A 118 1.07 7.02 11.99
CA LEU A 118 0.12 6.51 10.99
C LEU A 118 -0.78 5.40 11.52
N LEU A 119 -0.21 4.51 12.34
CA LEU A 119 -0.88 3.31 12.79
C LEU A 119 -1.69 3.55 14.07
N GLU A 120 -2.86 2.94 14.15
CA GLU A 120 -3.75 3.03 15.32
C GLU A 120 -3.07 2.44 16.57
N GLU A 121 -2.37 1.32 16.40
CA GLU A 121 -1.55 0.71 17.43
C GLU A 121 -0.15 0.45 16.90
N TYR A 122 0.84 1.02 17.60
CA TYR A 122 2.27 0.85 17.32
C TYR A 122 3.04 1.07 18.62
N ARG A 123 3.55 -0.02 19.19
CA ARG A 123 4.16 -0.03 20.52
C ARG A 123 5.25 -1.10 20.60
N PRO A 124 6.25 -0.93 21.49
CA PRO A 124 7.12 -2.03 21.86
C PRO A 124 6.31 -3.22 22.37
N CYS A 125 6.82 -4.43 22.15
CA CYS A 125 6.27 -5.61 22.81
C CYS A 125 6.50 -5.54 24.32
N THR A 126 5.60 -6.16 25.09
CA THR A 126 5.79 -6.36 26.53
C THR A 126 6.82 -7.47 26.79
N GLU A 127 7.37 -7.52 27.99
CA GLU A 127 8.27 -8.61 28.42
C GLU A 127 7.60 -9.99 28.34
N GLU A 128 6.27 -10.05 28.52
CA GLU A 128 5.51 -11.29 28.37
C GLU A 128 5.41 -11.72 26.91
N GLU A 129 5.03 -10.81 26.00
CA GLU A 129 4.97 -11.07 24.56
C GLU A 129 6.35 -11.51 24.01
N LEU A 130 7.43 -10.86 24.45
CA LEU A 130 8.80 -11.21 24.07
C LEU A 130 9.21 -12.60 24.57
N ARG A 131 8.89 -12.91 25.83
CA ARG A 131 9.19 -14.22 26.43
C ARG A 131 8.40 -15.35 25.77
N GLU A 132 7.11 -15.13 25.48
CA GLU A 132 6.25 -16.10 24.82
C GLU A 132 6.77 -16.47 23.43
N HIS A 133 7.22 -15.48 22.66
CA HIS A 133 7.71 -15.70 21.30
C HIS A 133 9.23 -15.99 21.23
N GLY A 134 9.97 -15.89 22.33
CA GLY A 134 11.40 -16.20 22.39
C GLY A 134 12.31 -15.17 21.71
N PHE A 135 11.95 -13.88 21.79
CA PHE A 135 12.73 -12.79 21.17
C PHE A 135 13.17 -11.73 22.18
N LYS A 136 14.31 -11.08 21.91
CA LYS A 136 14.85 -10.00 22.76
C LYS A 136 14.19 -8.65 22.49
N TYR A 137 13.80 -8.40 21.25
CA TYR A 137 13.23 -7.13 20.81
C TYR A 137 12.01 -7.36 19.94
N GLY A 138 11.02 -6.50 20.06
CA GLY A 138 9.83 -6.60 19.26
C GLY A 138 8.97 -5.34 19.27
N THR A 139 8.18 -5.20 18.22
CA THR A 139 7.14 -4.19 18.10
C THR A 139 5.82 -4.87 17.74
N PHE A 140 4.76 -4.56 18.48
CA PHE A 140 3.40 -4.90 18.10
C PHE A 140 2.79 -3.76 17.29
N SER A 141 2.05 -4.11 16.24
CA SER A 141 1.37 -3.13 15.41
C SER A 141 0.07 -3.66 14.81
N THR A 142 -0.90 -2.75 14.63
CA THR A 142 -2.05 -2.96 13.76
C THR A 142 -1.90 -2.08 12.52
N THR A 143 -1.75 -2.70 11.35
CA THR A 143 -1.50 -2.05 10.05
C THR A 143 -2.47 -2.54 8.98
N LEU A 144 -2.29 -2.09 7.74
CA LEU A 144 -3.04 -2.55 6.57
C LEU A 144 -2.22 -3.56 5.77
N LEU A 145 -2.92 -4.51 5.16
CA LEU A 145 -2.41 -5.42 4.14
C LEU A 145 -3.23 -5.22 2.87
N THR A 146 -2.56 -5.08 1.73
CA THR A 146 -3.19 -5.00 0.40
C THR A 146 -2.83 -6.25 -0.40
N GLU A 147 -3.78 -7.18 -0.51
CA GLU A 147 -3.61 -8.39 -1.31
C GLU A 147 -3.75 -8.08 -2.80
N CYS A 148 -2.62 -7.98 -3.52
CA CYS A 148 -2.61 -7.57 -4.93
C CYS A 148 -3.39 -8.51 -5.84
N ARG A 149 -3.51 -9.79 -5.50
CA ARG A 149 -4.35 -10.75 -6.24
C ARG A 149 -5.83 -10.33 -6.31
N SER A 150 -6.31 -9.61 -5.30
CA SER A 150 -7.67 -9.06 -5.24
C SER A 150 -7.69 -7.59 -5.64
N TYR A 151 -6.66 -6.83 -5.26
CA TYR A 151 -6.60 -5.38 -5.48
C TYR A 151 -6.36 -4.98 -6.95
N LEU A 152 -5.50 -5.70 -7.69
CA LEU A 152 -5.27 -5.38 -9.10
C LEU A 152 -6.54 -5.58 -9.96
N PRO A 153 -7.28 -6.70 -9.84
CA PRO A 153 -8.56 -6.85 -10.53
C PRO A 153 -9.61 -5.81 -10.13
N TYR A 154 -9.58 -5.35 -8.87
CA TYR A 154 -10.45 -4.27 -8.41
C TYR A 154 -10.17 -2.97 -9.19
N LEU A 155 -8.90 -2.58 -9.33
CA LEU A 155 -8.52 -1.36 -10.05
C LEU A 155 -8.85 -1.40 -11.54
N THR A 156 -8.85 -2.58 -12.17
CA THR A 156 -9.21 -2.71 -13.60
C THR A 156 -10.71 -2.67 -13.86
N ARG A 157 -11.55 -2.74 -12.82
CA ARG A 157 -13.02 -2.67 -12.92
C ARG A 157 -13.59 -1.33 -12.45
N ALA A 158 -12.77 -0.53 -11.77
CA ALA A 158 -13.15 0.72 -11.12
C ALA A 158 -13.35 1.86 -12.12
#